data_AF-A0A521X9L3-F1
#
_entry.id   AF-A0A521X9L3-F1
#
_cell.length_a   1.000
_cell.length_b   1.000
_cell.length_c   1.000
_cell.angle_alpha   90.00
_cell.angle_beta   90.00
_cell.angle_gamma   90.00
#
_symmetry.space_group_name_H-M   'P 1'
#
loop_
_entity.id
_entity.type
_entity.pdbx_description
1 polymer ?
#
loop_
_entity_poly.entity_id
_entity_poly.type
_entity_poly.pdbx_seq_one_letter_code
_entity_poly.pdbx_strand_id
1 'polypeptide(L)'
;MTSNHKKFRLNRILIPLMTVGVIFEAQSGQLSSTLGSIGAMGVNRVLENFGFSGSSDSNLADAVFLATNSDESNSVNLQGGVSNNAEAGGWVKRNGANGANVRNVNALAAATVTGGAGSGGQGGDAAGSSGASRGGGNASAIIPATDSSSRLIFVSAHPLDGSSVNSYGGNGGNGSKVASSVIVSADNSYLLVSNTATGGNGGDVYSGSGNGGRGGSASSSAIASNIGAQSVYVFSTANGGAGGVAHGSGSNGVGGNATAYASATSSDGYAYAYSTANGGRGLTVPIINAHAVSKGGAGSQANAVAIATGIKVHAQTKVNNTSGTSDAIATIMQPAIAASSAVGKEAAAYGTALPQLADVSTALEGQSTVKHYFDLDGNSQIWLLGNMSVLNTSIIEGLHDYHSMLNFNIDTTSISNPQHVLIGLLDPLFGNNSFLNGNGDSLTFSYSISGAGANRSKTYAFNSADANDAADFFSDRILDLGPLSGFVTSNNKYLNLVFNLDLQTSLTGAGLNLGLIAGNSSLGGGSVAPVPLPGSFWLLGSAIAGMGFINRRYLRLPWKVKLRTSLYQV
;
A
#
# COMPACT_ATOMS: atom_id res chain seq x y z
N MET A 1 56.16 7.42 -48.90
CA MET A 1 57.19 6.92 -47.96
C MET A 1 56.51 5.94 -47.02
N THR A 2 56.47 4.65 -47.40
CA THR A 2 57.22 3.53 -46.76
C THR A 2 56.77 3.30 -45.30
N SER A 3 55.82 2.40 -45.05
CA SER A 3 56.01 0.96 -44.76
C SER A 3 56.76 0.68 -43.45
N ASN A 4 56.09 0.04 -42.47
CA ASN A 4 56.47 -1.32 -42.04
C ASN A 4 55.62 -1.87 -40.87
N HIS A 5 55.06 -3.05 -41.15
CA HIS A 5 54.86 -4.25 -40.32
C HIS A 5 55.16 -4.22 -38.81
N LYS A 6 54.22 -4.80 -38.04
CA LYS A 6 54.51 -5.94 -37.15
C LYS A 6 53.27 -6.83 -36.96
N LYS A 7 53.40 -8.09 -37.41
CA LYS A 7 52.59 -9.25 -37.02
C LYS A 7 53.24 -9.89 -35.80
N PHE A 8 52.45 -10.37 -34.85
CA PHE A 8 52.73 -11.62 -34.14
C PHE A 8 51.41 -12.33 -33.81
N ARG A 9 51.33 -13.61 -34.22
CA ARG A 9 50.29 -14.60 -33.89
C ARG A 9 50.95 -15.67 -33.03
N LEU A 10 50.21 -16.28 -32.10
CA LEU A 10 49.95 -17.74 -31.98
C LEU A 10 49.20 -17.98 -30.64
N ASN A 11 47.98 -18.59 -30.66
CA ASN A 11 47.67 -20.01 -30.40
C ASN A 11 47.93 -20.42 -28.93
N ARG A 12 47.08 -21.15 -28.18
CA ARG A 12 45.97 -22.08 -28.45
C ARG A 12 45.43 -22.59 -27.09
N ILE A 13 44.30 -23.33 -27.13
CA ILE A 13 43.80 -24.37 -26.19
C ILE A 13 42.55 -24.01 -25.38
N LEU A 14 41.44 -24.54 -25.89
CA LEU A 14 40.20 -24.93 -25.19
C LEU A 14 40.42 -26.25 -24.44
N ILE A 15 39.79 -26.46 -23.28
CA ILE A 15 39.07 -27.67 -22.82
C ILE A 15 38.47 -27.38 -21.41
N PRO A 16 37.29 -27.92 -21.05
CA PRO A 16 36.41 -27.41 -19.99
C PRO A 16 36.63 -28.10 -18.64
N LEU A 17 36.27 -27.43 -17.53
CA LEU A 17 36.16 -28.07 -16.22
C LEU A 17 34.72 -28.10 -15.71
N MET A 18 34.36 -29.30 -15.27
CA MET A 18 33.08 -29.73 -14.73
C MET A 18 32.75 -29.08 -13.38
N THR A 19 31.44 -28.97 -13.18
CA THR A 19 30.68 -28.75 -11.96
C THR A 19 31.09 -29.69 -10.81
N VAL A 20 31.31 -29.12 -9.62
CA VAL A 20 31.10 -29.81 -8.34
C VAL A 20 30.31 -28.85 -7.45
N GLY A 21 29.03 -29.17 -7.25
CA GLY A 21 28.20 -28.53 -6.24
C GLY A 21 28.55 -29.09 -4.87
N VAL A 22 28.84 -28.21 -3.91
CA VAL A 22 28.94 -28.58 -2.50
C VAL A 22 27.67 -28.08 -1.81
N ILE A 23 26.86 -29.05 -1.38
CA ILE A 23 25.70 -28.86 -0.51
C ILE A 23 26.26 -28.76 0.92
N PHE A 24 26.02 -27.65 1.61
CA PHE A 24 26.22 -27.58 3.05
C PHE A 24 24.90 -27.80 3.76
N GLU A 25 24.76 -29.00 4.31
CA GLU A 25 23.78 -29.40 5.30
C GLU A 25 24.32 -28.98 6.68
N ALA A 26 23.64 -28.09 7.39
CA ALA A 26 24.00 -27.69 8.75
C ALA A 26 23.04 -28.36 9.74
N GLN A 27 23.52 -29.45 10.36
CA GLN A 27 22.92 -30.03 11.54
C GLN A 27 23.33 -29.27 12.81
N SER A 28 22.38 -29.21 13.74
CA SER A 28 22.43 -28.75 15.12
C SER A 28 23.53 -29.40 15.97
N GLY A 29 24.15 -28.64 16.88
CA GLY A 29 24.94 -29.21 17.97
C GLY A 29 25.55 -28.17 18.91
N GLN A 30 25.22 -28.27 20.20
CA GLN A 30 25.69 -27.48 21.34
C GLN A 30 27.19 -27.64 21.65
N LEU A 31 27.77 -26.64 22.36
CA LEU A 31 28.69 -26.72 23.52
C LEU A 31 29.33 -25.33 23.74
N SER A 32 29.01 -24.61 24.82
CA SER A 32 29.63 -24.65 26.17
C SER A 32 31.00 -23.94 26.28
N SER A 33 30.95 -22.73 26.85
CA SER A 33 31.85 -22.13 27.84
C SER A 33 33.38 -22.30 27.74
N THR A 34 34.09 -21.17 27.60
CA THR A 34 35.38 -20.97 28.30
C THR A 34 35.58 -19.51 28.69
N LEU A 35 35.71 -19.28 30.00
CA LEU A 35 36.19 -18.06 30.65
C LEU A 35 37.70 -17.90 30.45
N GLY A 36 38.18 -16.67 30.26
CA GLY A 36 39.61 -16.34 30.25
C GLY A 36 39.85 -14.83 30.33
N SER A 37 39.96 -14.32 31.55
CA SER A 37 40.33 -12.95 31.91
C SER A 37 41.84 -12.69 31.81
N ILE A 38 42.24 -11.51 31.30
CA ILE A 38 43.45 -10.66 31.57
C ILE A 38 43.23 -9.43 30.67
N GLY A 39 43.39 -8.15 30.99
CA GLY A 39 43.84 -7.40 32.16
C GLY A 39 43.98 -5.93 31.70
N ALA A 40 43.31 -5.04 32.44
CA ALA A 40 43.40 -3.57 32.54
C ALA A 40 44.23 -2.72 31.54
N MET A 41 43.60 -1.65 31.00
CA MET A 41 44.06 -0.26 31.21
C MET A 41 43.01 0.80 30.79
N GLY A 42 42.38 1.43 31.80
CA GLY A 42 41.95 2.83 31.91
C GLY A 42 41.11 3.52 30.83
N VAL A 43 39.89 3.96 31.18
CA VAL A 43 39.49 5.38 31.40
C VAL A 43 38.01 5.43 31.84
N ASN A 44 37.75 6.21 32.89
CA ASN A 44 36.46 6.49 33.54
C ASN A 44 35.37 7.04 32.60
N ARG A 45 34.13 6.51 32.70
CA ARG A 45 32.94 7.22 33.22
C ARG A 45 31.63 6.40 33.05
N VAL A 46 31.09 5.98 34.20
CA VAL A 46 29.66 5.96 34.63
C VAL A 46 28.60 5.72 33.54
N LEU A 47 27.99 4.52 33.54
CA LEU A 47 26.55 4.27 33.32
C LEU A 47 26.26 2.76 33.51
N GLU A 48 25.87 2.36 34.72
CA GLU A 48 25.08 1.15 34.97
C GLU A 48 23.91 1.53 35.86
N ASN A 49 22.69 1.40 35.34
CA ASN A 49 21.55 0.76 35.99
C ASN A 49 20.35 0.83 35.05
N PHE A 50 20.12 -0.25 34.31
CA PHE A 50 18.89 -1.05 34.33
C PHE A 50 19.01 -2.06 33.20
N GLY A 51 19.45 -3.27 33.55
CA GLY A 51 19.37 -4.43 32.67
C GLY A 51 17.94 -4.95 32.63
N PHE A 52 17.52 -5.42 31.46
CA PHE A 52 16.66 -6.58 31.33
C PHE A 52 17.07 -7.36 30.08
N SER A 53 17.60 -8.56 30.31
CA SER A 53 17.89 -9.58 29.31
C SER A 53 16.90 -10.74 29.46
N GLY A 54 16.42 -11.28 28.34
CA GLY A 54 15.63 -12.51 28.23
C GLY A 54 14.16 -12.24 27.87
N SER A 55 13.46 -13.04 27.06
CA SER A 55 13.79 -14.21 26.25
C SER A 55 12.69 -14.36 25.20
N SER A 56 13.00 -15.09 24.12
CA SER A 56 12.08 -15.46 23.05
C SER A 56 10.86 -16.28 23.52
N ASP A 57 9.74 -16.04 22.83
CA ASP A 57 8.50 -16.81 22.71
C ASP A 57 7.28 -16.52 23.59
N SER A 58 6.18 -16.31 22.85
CA SER A 58 4.75 -16.47 23.14
C SER A 58 3.96 -15.31 23.77
N ASN A 59 3.04 -14.77 22.95
CA ASN A 59 1.71 -14.25 23.27
C ASN A 59 1.49 -13.63 24.66
N LEU A 60 1.72 -12.32 24.79
CA LEU A 60 0.94 -11.48 25.68
C LEU A 60 0.55 -10.20 24.94
N ALA A 61 -0.74 -10.10 24.66
CA ALA A 61 -1.39 -8.85 24.36
C ALA A 61 -1.27 -7.96 25.60
N ASP A 62 -0.60 -6.81 25.46
CA ASP A 62 -0.57 -5.80 26.51
C ASP A 62 -1.93 -5.08 26.52
N ALA A 63 -2.87 -5.66 27.27
CA ALA A 63 -4.13 -5.04 27.60
C ALA A 63 -3.87 -3.98 28.69
N VAL A 64 -3.86 -2.71 28.31
CA VAL A 64 -4.03 -1.62 29.27
C VAL A 64 -5.45 -1.72 29.83
N PHE A 65 -5.58 -2.37 30.98
CA PHE A 65 -6.80 -2.38 31.78
C PHE A 65 -7.06 -0.98 32.34
N LEU A 66 -7.88 -0.20 31.62
CA LEU A 66 -8.62 0.91 32.21
C LEU A 66 -9.80 0.30 32.98
N ALA A 67 -9.62 0.11 34.28
CA ALA A 67 -10.73 -0.20 35.17
C ALA A 67 -11.65 1.03 35.26
N THR A 68 -12.72 1.05 34.45
CA THR A 68 -13.85 1.94 34.69
C THR A 68 -14.70 1.35 35.81
N ASN A 69 -14.61 1.93 37.01
CA ASN A 69 -15.63 1.72 38.03
C ASN A 69 -16.95 2.27 37.49
N SER A 70 -17.85 1.39 37.07
CA SER A 70 -19.22 1.72 36.75
C SER A 70 -20.05 1.58 38.02
N ASP A 71 -20.08 2.62 38.85
CA ASP A 71 -21.21 2.83 39.76
C ASP A 71 -21.32 4.31 40.18
N GLU A 72 -22.57 4.77 40.15
CA GLU A 72 -23.12 6.04 40.63
C GLU A 72 -22.80 7.34 39.88
N SER A 73 -23.79 7.72 39.07
CA SER A 73 -24.04 9.05 38.53
C SER A 73 -24.19 10.10 39.63
N ASN A 74 -23.15 10.92 39.84
CA ASN A 74 -23.30 12.23 40.46
C ASN A 74 -22.79 13.29 39.47
N SER A 75 -23.70 13.83 38.66
CA SER A 75 -23.38 14.92 37.73
C SER A 75 -23.38 16.25 38.49
N VAL A 76 -22.19 16.74 38.85
CA VAL A 76 -22.02 18.10 39.35
C VAL A 76 -22.06 19.07 38.16
N ASN A 77 -23.11 19.88 38.08
CA ASN A 77 -23.25 20.95 37.11
C ASN A 77 -22.55 22.21 37.65
N LEU A 78 -21.26 22.39 37.31
CA LEU A 78 -20.52 23.62 37.63
C LEU A 78 -20.71 24.65 36.51
N GLN A 79 -21.78 25.44 36.61
CA GLN A 79 -21.86 26.76 36.00
C GLN A 79 -21.23 27.77 36.96
N GLY A 80 -19.96 28.09 36.73
CA GLY A 80 -19.26 29.15 37.46
C GLY A 80 -17.93 29.44 36.80
N GLY A 81 -17.71 30.68 36.37
CA GLY A 81 -16.43 31.14 35.85
C GLY A 81 -15.37 31.02 36.94
N VAL A 82 -14.37 30.18 36.71
CA VAL A 82 -13.19 30.08 37.58
C VAL A 82 -11.95 30.25 36.70
N SER A 83 -11.19 31.32 36.98
CA SER A 83 -9.80 31.43 36.52
C SER A 83 -8.97 30.40 37.29
N ASN A 84 -8.57 29.33 36.64
CA ASN A 84 -7.78 28.27 37.25
C ASN A 84 -6.28 28.48 36.98
N ASN A 85 -5.56 28.96 38.01
CA ASN A 85 -4.16 28.58 38.23
C ASN A 85 -4.19 27.40 39.21
N ALA A 86 -4.32 26.18 38.70
CA ALA A 86 -4.15 24.97 39.48
C ALA A 86 -3.26 24.01 38.68
N GLU A 87 -2.06 23.76 39.18
CA GLU A 87 -0.97 22.99 38.56
C GLU A 87 -1.15 21.46 38.66
N ALA A 88 -2.35 20.98 39.00
CA ALA A 88 -2.63 19.55 39.10
C ALA A 88 -3.30 19.05 37.80
N GLY A 89 -2.71 18.04 37.16
CA GLY A 89 -3.25 17.41 35.95
C GLY A 89 -4.70 16.95 36.13
N GLY A 90 -5.63 17.74 35.61
CA GLY A 90 -7.07 17.47 35.68
C GLY A 90 -7.60 16.87 34.39
N TRP A 91 -8.43 15.83 34.50
CA TRP A 91 -9.19 15.28 33.38
C TRP A 91 -10.41 16.16 33.07
N VAL A 92 -10.48 16.74 31.87
CA VAL A 92 -11.65 17.54 31.45
C VAL A 92 -12.53 16.70 30.52
N LYS A 93 -13.60 16.10 31.05
CA LYS A 93 -14.65 15.44 30.27
C LYS A 93 -15.83 16.39 30.07
N ARG A 94 -16.17 16.75 28.81
CA ARG A 94 -17.41 17.49 28.49
C ARG A 94 -18.35 16.64 27.63
N ASN A 95 -19.48 16.24 28.20
CA ASN A 95 -20.56 15.58 27.47
C ASN A 95 -21.48 16.67 26.88
N GLY A 96 -21.38 16.94 25.58
CA GLY A 96 -22.31 17.81 24.85
C GLY A 96 -22.77 17.12 23.58
N ALA A 97 -24.08 17.06 23.36
CA ALA A 97 -24.71 16.33 22.25
C ALA A 97 -24.47 16.95 20.85
N ASN A 98 -23.78 18.09 20.76
CA ASN A 98 -23.41 18.72 19.50
C ASN A 98 -22.13 19.56 19.68
N GLY A 99 -21.02 19.11 19.06
CA GLY A 99 -19.86 19.95 18.75
C GLY A 99 -19.26 20.76 19.91
N ALA A 100 -18.84 20.11 21.01
CA ALA A 100 -18.13 20.79 22.08
C ALA A 100 -16.75 21.29 21.60
N ASN A 101 -16.65 22.59 21.33
CA ASN A 101 -15.42 23.25 20.93
C ASN A 101 -14.61 23.61 22.19
N VAL A 102 -13.56 22.85 22.51
CA VAL A 102 -12.69 23.11 23.67
C VAL A 102 -11.59 24.09 23.24
N ARG A 103 -11.77 25.38 23.54
CA ARG A 103 -10.74 26.41 23.34
C ARG A 103 -9.92 26.58 24.61
N ASN A 104 -8.59 26.57 24.46
CA ASN A 104 -7.56 26.80 25.50
C ASN A 104 -7.57 25.80 26.67
N VAL A 105 -6.72 24.77 26.57
CA VAL A 105 -6.29 23.96 27.72
C VAL A 105 -4.84 24.38 28.03
N ASN A 106 -4.66 25.34 28.93
CA ASN A 106 -3.35 25.61 29.54
C ASN A 106 -3.18 24.59 30.66
N ALA A 107 -2.52 23.47 30.40
CA ALA A 107 -2.24 22.48 31.42
C ALA A 107 -0.76 22.11 31.38
N LEU A 108 -0.04 22.40 32.46
CA LEU A 108 1.38 22.07 32.65
C LEU A 108 1.65 20.55 32.72
N ALA A 109 0.60 19.72 32.62
CA ALA A 109 0.65 18.27 32.66
C ALA A 109 -0.34 17.68 31.63
N ALA A 110 0.05 16.56 31.01
CA ALA A 110 -0.63 15.85 29.92
C ALA A 110 -2.13 16.16 29.74
N ALA A 111 -2.47 16.92 28.70
CA ALA A 111 -3.85 17.24 28.38
C ALA A 111 -4.48 16.09 27.56
N THR A 112 -5.45 15.40 28.17
CA THR A 112 -6.36 14.51 27.44
C THR A 112 -7.66 15.25 27.17
N VAL A 113 -7.99 15.43 25.89
CA VAL A 113 -9.27 16.02 25.49
C VAL A 113 -10.02 15.03 24.62
N THR A 114 -11.12 14.53 25.18
CA THR A 114 -12.08 13.71 24.46
C THR A 114 -13.17 14.62 23.91
N GLY A 115 -13.32 14.67 22.58
CA GLY A 115 -14.46 15.31 21.95
C GLY A 115 -15.76 14.67 22.42
N GLY A 116 -16.77 15.49 22.77
CA GLY A 116 -18.07 14.99 23.21
C GLY A 116 -18.65 14.03 22.19
N ALA A 117 -19.00 12.82 22.62
CA ALA A 117 -19.63 11.84 21.77
C ALA A 117 -21.06 12.30 21.44
N GLY A 118 -21.29 12.76 20.20
CA GLY A 118 -22.64 12.92 19.69
C GLY A 118 -23.30 11.54 19.58
N SER A 119 -24.27 11.24 20.42
CA SER A 119 -25.11 10.04 20.26
C SER A 119 -25.97 10.22 19.01
N GLY A 120 -25.69 9.47 17.95
CA GLY A 120 -26.64 9.32 16.85
C GLY A 120 -27.95 8.76 17.41
N GLY A 121 -29.08 9.35 17.04
CA GLY A 121 -30.39 8.93 17.55
C GLY A 121 -30.64 7.45 17.24
N GLN A 122 -31.12 6.70 18.23
CA GLN A 122 -31.58 5.32 18.02
C GLN A 122 -32.70 5.32 16.97
N GLY A 123 -32.66 4.36 16.05
CA GLY A 123 -33.76 4.11 15.11
C GLY A 123 -35.01 3.80 15.93
N GLY A 124 -36.05 4.62 15.80
CA GLY A 124 -37.32 4.37 16.47
C GLY A 124 -38.09 3.26 15.75
N ASP A 125 -38.81 2.44 16.53
CA ASP A 125 -39.71 1.41 16.03
C ASP A 125 -40.81 2.04 15.18
N ALA A 126 -40.71 1.92 13.86
CA ALA A 126 -41.81 2.24 12.96
C ALA A 126 -42.67 1.00 12.78
N ALA A 127 -43.70 0.84 13.63
CA ALA A 127 -44.82 -0.05 13.34
C ALA A 127 -45.67 0.59 12.22
N GLY A 128 -45.23 0.44 10.97
CA GLY A 128 -45.90 1.00 9.79
C GLY A 128 -44.89 1.39 8.71
N SER A 129 -45.27 1.19 7.44
CA SER A 129 -44.46 1.31 6.21
C SER A 129 -43.80 2.68 5.93
N SER A 130 -43.77 3.61 6.88
CA SER A 130 -43.15 4.92 6.77
C SER A 130 -41.89 5.00 7.65
N GLY A 131 -40.73 4.76 7.03
CA GLY A 131 -39.43 4.70 7.70
C GLY A 131 -38.98 6.03 8.34
N ALA A 132 -38.51 5.96 9.58
CA ALA A 132 -37.89 7.09 10.28
C ALA A 132 -36.38 7.12 9.97
N SER A 133 -35.95 7.89 8.96
CA SER A 133 -34.54 8.24 8.81
C SER A 133 -34.18 9.30 9.85
N ARG A 134 -33.39 8.95 10.87
CA ARG A 134 -32.82 9.95 11.80
C ARG A 134 -31.32 10.13 11.54
N GLY A 135 -30.87 11.37 11.70
CA GLY A 135 -29.51 11.82 11.37
C GLY A 135 -28.43 11.18 12.24
N GLY A 136 -27.28 10.92 11.62
CA GLY A 136 -26.09 10.40 12.31
C GLY A 136 -25.49 11.41 13.28
N GLY A 137 -24.82 10.90 14.32
CA GLY A 137 -24.07 11.72 15.28
C GLY A 137 -22.71 12.12 14.71
N ASN A 138 -22.37 13.40 14.80
CA ASN A 138 -21.05 13.93 14.45
C ASN A 138 -20.26 14.24 15.73
N ALA A 139 -18.99 13.82 15.78
CA ALA A 139 -18.05 14.19 16.83
C ALA A 139 -16.89 14.98 16.21
N SER A 140 -16.55 16.13 16.80
CA SER A 140 -15.42 16.96 16.34
C SER A 140 -14.67 17.50 17.55
N ALA A 141 -13.34 17.44 17.52
CA ALA A 141 -12.45 17.96 18.55
C ALA A 141 -11.32 18.77 17.90
N ILE A 142 -11.35 20.10 18.01
CA ILE A 142 -10.29 20.96 17.48
C ILE A 142 -9.55 21.56 18.67
N ILE A 143 -8.22 21.37 18.72
CA ILE A 143 -7.37 21.92 19.80
C ILE A 143 -6.20 22.68 19.20
N PRO A 144 -6.28 24.02 19.16
CA PRO A 144 -5.08 24.82 18.99
C PRO A 144 -4.26 24.74 20.28
N ALA A 145 -3.11 24.08 20.26
CA ALA A 145 -2.17 24.07 21.38
C ALA A 145 -1.11 25.15 21.13
N THR A 146 -1.07 26.16 22.00
CA THR A 146 -0.15 27.30 21.89
C THR A 146 0.80 27.39 23.08
N ASP A 147 0.90 26.35 23.93
CA ASP A 147 1.74 26.36 25.13
C ASP A 147 2.99 25.49 25.02
N SER A 148 4.09 26.06 25.52
CA SER A 148 5.46 25.55 25.41
C SER A 148 5.84 24.48 26.42
N SER A 149 4.88 23.97 27.20
CA SER A 149 5.16 23.11 28.37
C SER A 149 4.49 21.74 28.32
N SER A 150 3.54 21.52 27.41
CA SER A 150 2.81 20.25 27.31
C SER A 150 3.68 19.13 26.71
N ARG A 151 4.19 18.20 27.53
CA ARG A 151 5.03 17.09 27.03
C ARG A 151 4.25 16.03 26.19
N LEU A 152 2.94 15.91 26.40
CA LEU A 152 2.07 14.94 25.72
C LEU A 152 0.65 15.51 25.57
N ILE A 153 0.12 15.53 24.34
CA ILE A 153 -1.27 15.91 24.07
C ILE A 153 -1.98 14.72 23.41
N PHE A 154 -3.08 14.27 24.03
CA PHE A 154 -3.94 13.22 23.49
C PHE A 154 -5.30 13.78 23.11
N VAL A 155 -5.69 13.59 21.85
CA VAL A 155 -7.02 13.97 21.36
C VAL A 155 -7.70 12.80 20.70
N SER A 156 -8.94 12.57 21.13
CA SER A 156 -9.79 11.57 20.51
C SER A 156 -11.22 12.06 20.31
N ALA A 157 -11.79 11.70 19.15
CA ALA A 157 -13.20 11.83 18.84
C ALA A 157 -13.81 10.45 18.51
N HIS A 158 -14.80 10.04 19.30
CA HIS A 158 -15.55 8.79 19.14
C HIS A 158 -17.05 9.08 19.20
N PRO A 159 -17.78 9.16 18.07
CA PRO A 159 -19.22 9.27 18.09
C PRO A 159 -19.82 7.90 18.49
N LEU A 160 -20.51 7.88 19.63
CA LEU A 160 -21.09 6.66 20.23
C LEU A 160 -22.03 5.93 19.27
N ASP A 161 -22.02 4.60 19.33
CA ASP A 161 -22.91 3.74 18.55
C ASP A 161 -24.38 3.98 18.91
N GLY A 162 -25.17 4.32 17.90
CA GLY A 162 -26.61 4.26 18.01
C GLY A 162 -26.99 2.79 17.98
N SER A 163 -27.30 2.22 19.14
CA SER A 163 -27.87 0.87 19.24
C SER A 163 -29.13 0.79 18.39
N SER A 164 -29.20 -0.16 17.46
CA SER A 164 -30.41 -0.45 16.71
C SER A 164 -31.41 -1.14 17.63
N VAL A 165 -32.55 -0.51 17.89
CA VAL A 165 -33.72 -1.16 18.47
C VAL A 165 -34.39 -2.00 17.38
N ASN A 166 -35.01 -3.13 17.76
CA ASN A 166 -35.63 -4.10 16.86
C ASN A 166 -36.77 -3.48 16.02
N SER A 167 -36.42 -2.86 14.90
CA SER A 167 -37.36 -2.31 13.92
C SER A 167 -38.08 -3.46 13.20
N TYR A 168 -39.41 -3.49 13.29
CA TYR A 168 -40.24 -4.36 12.45
C TYR A 168 -40.30 -3.81 11.02
N GLY A 169 -39.28 -4.10 10.21
CA GLY A 169 -39.38 -4.00 8.74
C GLY A 169 -39.36 -2.60 8.14
N GLY A 170 -38.61 -1.66 8.73
CA GLY A 170 -38.41 -0.32 8.17
C GLY A 170 -36.94 0.03 7.92
N ASN A 171 -36.69 0.84 6.87
CA ASN A 171 -35.38 1.41 6.49
C ASN A 171 -34.54 1.77 7.74
N GLY A 172 -33.54 0.93 8.04
CA GLY A 172 -32.54 1.23 9.06
C GLY A 172 -31.90 2.58 8.83
N GLY A 173 -31.60 3.30 9.92
CA GLY A 173 -31.06 4.66 9.86
C GLY A 173 -29.74 4.69 9.11
N ASN A 174 -29.71 5.39 7.97
CA ASN A 174 -28.50 5.79 7.23
C ASN A 174 -27.67 6.82 8.03
N GLY A 175 -27.36 6.52 9.28
CA GLY A 175 -26.58 7.40 10.15
C GLY A 175 -25.15 7.47 9.64
N SER A 176 -24.84 8.49 8.84
CA SER A 176 -23.47 8.85 8.51
C SER A 176 -22.82 9.46 9.76
N LYS A 177 -21.74 8.85 10.24
CA LYS A 177 -20.98 9.42 11.37
C LYS A 177 -19.68 10.05 10.89
N VAL A 178 -19.39 11.25 11.38
CA VAL A 178 -18.14 11.97 11.11
C VAL A 178 -17.37 12.15 12.42
N ALA A 179 -16.10 11.73 12.43
CA ALA A 179 -15.14 12.04 13.48
C ALA A 179 -14.03 12.95 12.90
N SER A 180 -13.78 14.11 13.50
CA SER A 180 -12.71 15.02 13.07
C SER A 180 -11.88 15.54 14.24
N SER A 181 -10.56 15.49 14.12
CA SER A 181 -9.63 16.01 15.12
C SER A 181 -8.46 16.71 14.46
N VAL A 182 -8.15 17.91 14.94
CA VAL A 182 -7.02 18.71 14.47
C VAL A 182 -6.25 19.23 15.66
N ILE A 183 -4.95 18.93 15.71
CA ILE A 183 -3.98 19.54 16.63
C ILE A 183 -2.89 20.23 15.84
N VAL A 184 -2.55 21.45 16.25
CA VAL A 184 -1.32 22.11 15.84
C VAL A 184 -0.59 22.52 17.13
N SER A 185 0.65 22.09 17.28
CA SER A 185 1.57 22.50 18.35
C SER A 185 2.71 23.30 17.74
N ALA A 186 2.97 24.49 18.27
CA ALA A 186 4.16 25.28 17.95
C ALA A 186 5.40 24.78 18.71
N ASP A 187 5.22 23.90 19.69
CA ASP A 187 6.19 23.57 20.72
C ASP A 187 6.75 22.15 20.60
N ASN A 188 7.80 21.83 21.37
CA ASN A 188 8.46 20.52 21.36
C ASN A 188 7.64 19.43 22.10
N SER A 189 6.42 19.19 21.63
CA SER A 189 5.41 18.35 22.29
C SER A 189 5.20 17.02 21.56
N TYR A 190 5.12 15.90 22.27
CA TYR A 190 4.69 14.64 21.64
C TYR A 190 3.19 14.69 21.37
N LEU A 191 2.78 14.46 20.12
CA LEU A 191 1.37 14.52 19.73
C LEU A 191 0.83 13.13 19.39
N LEU A 192 -0.31 12.79 19.99
CA LEU A 192 -1.07 11.60 19.67
C LEU A 192 -2.54 11.96 19.38
N VAL A 193 -2.96 11.77 18.14
CA VAL A 193 -4.37 11.97 17.74
C VAL A 193 -4.95 10.64 17.29
N SER A 194 -6.12 10.29 17.80
CA SER A 194 -6.83 9.07 17.40
C SER A 194 -8.31 9.34 17.18
N ASN A 195 -8.80 9.09 15.98
CA ASN A 195 -10.22 9.20 15.68
C ASN A 195 -10.83 7.89 15.24
N THR A 196 -12.08 7.70 15.60
CA THR A 196 -12.87 6.56 15.14
C THR A 196 -14.27 7.00 14.81
N ALA A 197 -14.78 6.64 13.63
CA ALA A 197 -16.17 6.79 13.26
C ALA A 197 -16.75 5.41 12.93
N THR A 198 -17.96 5.12 13.42
CA THR A 198 -18.67 3.86 13.13
C THR A 198 -20.07 4.19 12.61
N GLY A 199 -20.44 3.73 11.42
CA GLY A 199 -21.76 3.92 10.84
C GLY A 199 -22.81 3.05 11.53
N GLY A 200 -24.06 3.50 11.55
CA GLY A 200 -25.15 2.73 12.17
C GLY A 200 -25.49 1.47 11.37
N ASN A 201 -25.91 0.39 12.03
CA ASN A 201 -26.37 -0.82 11.33
C ASN A 201 -27.74 -0.58 10.65
N GLY A 202 -27.96 -1.28 9.53
CA GLY A 202 -29.25 -1.39 8.88
C GLY A 202 -30.21 -2.24 9.73
N GLY A 203 -31.50 -1.93 9.65
CA GLY A 203 -32.54 -2.65 10.38
C GLY A 203 -32.87 -3.99 9.73
N ASP A 204 -33.08 -5.01 10.55
CA ASP A 204 -33.48 -6.34 10.11
C ASP A 204 -34.99 -6.41 9.87
N VAL A 205 -35.41 -7.33 8.99
CA VAL A 205 -36.82 -7.72 8.84
C VAL A 205 -36.99 -9.04 9.59
N TYR A 206 -37.80 -9.06 10.65
CA TYR A 206 -38.01 -10.27 11.45
C TYR A 206 -39.14 -11.17 10.95
N SER A 207 -40.09 -10.63 10.16
CA SER A 207 -41.22 -11.39 9.63
C SER A 207 -41.77 -10.76 8.34
N GLY A 208 -42.44 -11.56 7.51
CA GLY A 208 -43.02 -11.12 6.24
C GLY A 208 -42.05 -11.17 5.07
N SER A 209 -42.37 -10.43 4.01
CA SER A 209 -41.52 -10.23 2.82
C SER A 209 -41.02 -8.79 2.79
N GLY A 210 -39.75 -8.57 3.15
CA GLY A 210 -39.17 -7.24 3.18
C GLY A 210 -37.65 -7.27 3.04
N ASN A 211 -37.09 -6.22 2.45
CA ASN A 211 -35.64 -6.07 2.30
C ASN A 211 -35.01 -5.57 3.61
N GLY A 212 -33.79 -6.02 3.89
CA GLY A 212 -33.00 -5.50 5.01
C GLY A 212 -32.60 -4.04 4.77
N GLY A 213 -32.53 -3.25 5.85
CA GLY A 213 -32.10 -1.86 5.81
C GLY A 213 -30.64 -1.71 5.40
N ARG A 214 -30.24 -0.56 4.85
CA ARG A 214 -28.82 -0.30 4.53
C ARG A 214 -28.04 0.09 5.80
N GLY A 215 -26.77 -0.27 5.84
CA GLY A 215 -25.83 0.23 6.84
C GLY A 215 -25.44 1.70 6.56
N GLY A 216 -25.24 2.46 7.62
CA GLY A 216 -24.78 3.84 7.58
C GLY A 216 -23.29 3.95 7.26
N SER A 217 -22.90 5.04 6.59
CA SER A 217 -21.49 5.30 6.26
C SER A 217 -20.69 5.84 7.47
N ALA A 218 -19.38 5.67 7.44
CA ALA A 218 -18.47 6.28 8.42
C ALA A 218 -17.39 7.11 7.74
N SER A 219 -17.07 8.27 8.31
CA SER A 219 -15.96 9.12 7.89
C SER A 219 -15.13 9.54 9.11
N SER A 220 -13.84 9.25 9.10
CA SER A 220 -12.90 9.67 10.16
C SER A 220 -11.77 10.49 9.55
N SER A 221 -11.43 11.61 10.17
CA SER A 221 -10.32 12.48 9.76
C SER A 221 -9.52 12.90 10.99
N ALA A 222 -8.25 12.51 11.07
CA ALA A 222 -7.35 12.91 12.16
C ALA A 222 -6.14 13.64 11.57
N ILE A 223 -5.79 14.80 12.14
CA ILE A 223 -4.69 15.63 11.67
C ILE A 223 -3.91 16.13 12.89
N ALA A 224 -2.59 15.98 12.85
CA ALA A 224 -1.69 16.57 13.84
C ALA A 224 -0.47 17.18 13.15
N SER A 225 -0.07 18.35 13.61
CA SER A 225 1.14 19.04 13.15
C SER A 225 1.95 19.53 14.34
N ASN A 226 3.24 19.25 14.34
CA ASN A 226 4.21 19.72 15.32
C ASN A 226 5.35 20.46 14.62
N ILE A 227 5.65 21.68 15.07
CA ILE A 227 6.78 22.46 14.55
C ILE A 227 8.09 22.10 15.28
N GLY A 228 8.02 21.43 16.44
CA GLY A 228 9.19 21.00 17.20
C GLY A 228 9.85 19.69 16.70
N ALA A 229 10.78 19.19 17.52
CA ALA A 229 11.56 17.96 17.30
C ALA A 229 10.93 16.68 17.86
N GLN A 230 9.81 16.79 18.56
CA GLN A 230 9.08 15.62 19.04
C GLN A 230 8.29 14.95 17.91
N SER A 231 8.03 13.66 18.13
CA SER A 231 7.32 12.83 17.17
C SER A 231 5.80 13.06 17.20
N VAL A 232 5.16 12.78 16.07
CA VAL A 232 3.72 12.96 15.86
C VAL A 232 3.10 11.67 15.37
N TYR A 233 2.04 11.21 16.05
CA TYR A 233 1.33 9.98 15.74
C TYR A 233 -0.16 10.28 15.53
N VAL A 234 -0.68 9.83 14.40
CA VAL A 234 -2.06 10.11 13.98
C VAL A 234 -2.74 8.84 13.51
N PHE A 235 -3.87 8.53 14.13
CA PHE A 235 -4.67 7.35 13.85
C PHE A 235 -6.09 7.78 13.43
N SER A 236 -6.61 7.20 12.36
CA SER A 236 -7.95 7.45 11.88
C SER A 236 -8.62 6.16 11.45
N THR A 237 -9.77 5.84 12.04
CA THR A 237 -10.51 4.60 11.76
C THR A 237 -11.94 4.91 11.38
N ALA A 238 -12.42 4.36 10.26
CA ALA A 238 -13.82 4.44 9.85
C ALA A 238 -14.39 3.04 9.63
N ASN A 239 -15.51 2.73 10.27
CA ASN A 239 -16.22 1.45 10.16
C ASN A 239 -17.62 1.69 9.59
N GLY A 240 -17.89 1.32 8.35
CA GLY A 240 -19.25 1.34 7.80
C GLY A 240 -20.16 0.38 8.57
N GLY A 241 -21.42 0.75 8.76
CA GLY A 241 -22.41 -0.10 9.44
C GLY A 241 -22.80 -1.30 8.60
N ALA A 242 -23.16 -2.42 9.23
CA ALA A 242 -23.66 -3.59 8.50
C ALA A 242 -25.03 -3.29 7.86
N GLY A 243 -25.32 -3.89 6.70
CA GLY A 243 -26.68 -3.98 6.18
C GLY A 243 -27.51 -4.94 7.03
N GLY A 244 -28.82 -4.67 7.11
CA GLY A 244 -29.78 -5.52 7.81
C GLY A 244 -30.10 -6.80 7.03
N VAL A 245 -30.60 -7.80 7.74
CA VAL A 245 -31.03 -9.08 7.19
C VAL A 245 -32.47 -8.97 6.67
N ALA A 246 -32.74 -9.55 5.51
CA ALA A 246 -34.08 -9.65 4.95
C ALA A 246 -34.82 -10.92 5.42
N HIS A 247 -36.14 -10.91 5.30
CA HIS A 247 -36.99 -12.08 5.54
C HIS A 247 -37.83 -12.41 4.31
N GLY A 248 -38.10 -13.70 4.11
CA GLY A 248 -38.89 -14.21 3.00
C GLY A 248 -38.14 -14.09 1.68
N SER A 249 -38.77 -13.47 0.68
CA SER A 249 -38.18 -13.21 -0.63
C SER A 249 -37.43 -11.87 -0.73
N GLY A 250 -37.21 -11.18 0.39
CA GLY A 250 -36.49 -9.91 0.41
C GLY A 250 -34.98 -10.08 0.25
N SER A 251 -34.31 -9.03 -0.23
CA SER A 251 -32.85 -8.97 -0.34
C SER A 251 -32.24 -8.35 0.90
N ASN A 252 -31.13 -8.93 1.39
CA ASN A 252 -30.35 -8.34 2.48
C ASN A 252 -29.90 -6.90 2.14
N GLY A 253 -29.72 -6.10 3.19
CA GLY A 253 -29.23 -4.74 3.10
C GLY A 253 -27.80 -4.66 2.57
N VAL A 254 -27.48 -3.49 2.00
CA VAL A 254 -26.12 -3.14 1.60
C VAL A 254 -25.36 -2.60 2.82
N GLY A 255 -24.08 -2.92 2.93
CA GLY A 255 -23.21 -2.36 3.96
C GLY A 255 -22.87 -0.89 3.73
N GLY A 256 -22.54 -0.17 4.80
CA GLY A 256 -22.15 1.24 4.72
C GLY A 256 -20.75 1.46 4.16
N ASN A 257 -20.53 2.63 3.55
CA ASN A 257 -19.20 3.05 3.07
C ASN A 257 -18.30 3.46 4.24
N ALA A 258 -16.98 3.47 4.02
CA ALA A 258 -16.01 3.91 5.02
C ALA A 258 -14.89 4.75 4.42
N THR A 259 -14.64 5.92 5.00
CA THR A 259 -13.53 6.81 4.62
C THR A 259 -12.70 7.18 5.84
N ALA A 260 -11.40 6.89 5.82
CA ALA A 260 -10.47 7.25 6.90
C ALA A 260 -9.30 8.06 6.36
N TYR A 261 -9.05 9.23 6.94
CA TYR A 261 -7.92 10.11 6.62
C TYR A 261 -7.06 10.37 7.86
N ALA A 262 -5.76 10.17 7.77
CA ALA A 262 -4.78 10.46 8.82
C ALA A 262 -3.64 11.31 8.26
N SER A 263 -3.31 12.44 8.90
CA SER A 263 -2.20 13.31 8.49
C SER A 263 -1.31 13.69 9.67
N ALA A 264 -0.05 13.26 9.64
CA ALA A 264 0.93 13.57 10.68
C ALA A 264 2.08 14.43 10.12
N THR A 265 2.33 15.59 10.72
CA THR A 265 3.46 16.46 10.33
C THR A 265 4.34 16.75 11.54
N SER A 266 5.65 16.53 11.42
CA SER A 266 6.67 16.97 12.38
C SER A 266 7.82 17.64 11.62
N SER A 267 8.23 18.85 12.00
CA SER A 267 9.30 19.57 11.30
C SER A 267 10.66 18.88 11.46
N ASP A 268 11.01 18.50 12.70
CA ASP A 268 12.33 17.93 13.03
C ASP A 268 12.22 16.50 13.56
N GLY A 269 11.05 16.09 14.05
CA GLY A 269 10.80 14.76 14.61
C GLY A 269 10.33 13.73 13.58
N TYR A 270 9.98 12.55 14.08
CA TYR A 270 9.37 11.48 13.28
C TYR A 270 7.86 11.71 13.14
N ALA A 271 7.30 11.41 11.97
CA ALA A 271 5.86 11.49 11.73
C ALA A 271 5.26 10.14 11.33
N TYR A 272 4.19 9.72 12.00
CA TYR A 272 3.50 8.46 11.75
C TYR A 272 2.01 8.69 11.55
N ALA A 273 1.49 8.27 10.39
CA ALA A 273 0.07 8.32 10.08
C ALA A 273 -0.48 6.92 9.78
N TYR A 274 -1.61 6.58 10.38
CA TYR A 274 -2.29 5.30 10.19
C TYR A 274 -3.78 5.53 9.94
N SER A 275 -4.26 5.06 8.80
CA SER A 275 -5.67 5.13 8.43
C SER A 275 -6.22 3.72 8.17
N THR A 276 -7.42 3.45 8.67
CA THR A 276 -8.14 2.19 8.40
C THR A 276 -9.59 2.47 8.10
N ALA A 277 -10.05 1.99 6.95
CA ALA A 277 -11.44 2.09 6.52
C ALA A 277 -12.00 0.67 6.30
N ASN A 278 -12.96 0.29 7.14
CA ASN A 278 -13.64 -1.00 7.11
C ASN A 278 -15.05 -0.80 6.58
N GLY A 279 -15.37 -1.35 5.42
CA GLY A 279 -16.71 -1.29 4.88
C GLY A 279 -17.70 -2.13 5.68
N GLY A 280 -18.97 -1.72 5.65
CA GLY A 280 -20.05 -2.49 6.23
C GLY A 280 -20.26 -3.83 5.54
N ARG A 281 -20.73 -4.83 6.29
CA ARG A 281 -21.13 -6.12 5.74
C ARG A 281 -22.45 -5.98 4.95
N GLY A 282 -22.57 -6.60 3.78
CA GLY A 282 -23.79 -6.59 2.98
C GLY A 282 -23.61 -7.33 1.65
N LEU A 283 -24.64 -7.33 0.80
CA LEU A 283 -24.60 -8.02 -0.51
C LEU A 283 -23.69 -7.35 -1.54
N THR A 284 -23.47 -6.05 -1.41
CA THR A 284 -22.65 -5.25 -2.33
C THR A 284 -21.38 -4.81 -1.62
N VAL A 285 -20.26 -4.85 -2.33
CA VAL A 285 -18.99 -4.32 -1.85
C VAL A 285 -19.13 -2.81 -1.66
N PRO A 286 -18.94 -2.28 -0.45
CA PRO A 286 -19.05 -0.84 -0.19
C PRO A 286 -17.87 -0.08 -0.81
N ILE A 287 -18.05 1.23 -0.97
CA ILE A 287 -16.98 2.15 -1.33
C ILE A 287 -16.10 2.39 -0.11
N ILE A 288 -14.79 2.19 -0.25
CA ILE A 288 -13.83 2.32 0.85
C ILE A 288 -12.63 3.14 0.41
N ASN A 289 -12.22 4.08 1.27
CA ASN A 289 -11.00 4.88 1.08
C ASN A 289 -10.26 5.06 2.42
N ALA A 290 -9.05 4.53 2.51
CA ALA A 290 -8.11 4.84 3.57
C ALA A 290 -6.93 5.64 2.98
N HIS A 291 -6.62 6.79 3.58
CA HIS A 291 -5.52 7.66 3.18
C HIS A 291 -4.72 8.11 4.40
N ALA A 292 -3.43 7.80 4.40
CA ALA A 292 -2.48 8.27 5.39
C ALA A 292 -1.38 9.09 4.73
N VAL A 293 -1.09 10.27 5.26
CA VAL A 293 0.05 11.11 4.86
C VAL A 293 0.88 11.42 6.08
N SER A 294 2.19 11.29 5.97
CA SER A 294 3.11 11.72 7.02
C SER A 294 4.28 12.50 6.46
N LYS A 295 4.69 13.56 7.14
CA LYS A 295 5.86 14.37 6.81
C LYS A 295 6.68 14.59 8.06
N GLY A 296 7.89 14.05 8.12
CA GLY A 296 8.77 14.17 9.29
C GLY A 296 10.15 14.71 8.92
N GLY A 297 10.81 15.35 9.87
CA GLY A 297 12.20 15.82 9.76
C GLY A 297 13.24 14.72 9.94
N ALA A 298 12.94 13.74 10.81
CA ALA A 298 13.81 12.60 11.11
C ALA A 298 13.35 11.28 10.46
N GLY A 299 12.32 11.34 9.62
CA GLY A 299 11.71 10.19 8.97
C GLY A 299 10.18 10.25 9.01
N SER A 300 9.54 9.46 8.17
CA SER A 300 8.08 9.42 8.08
C SER A 300 7.57 8.01 7.78
N GLN A 301 6.34 7.69 8.19
CA GLN A 301 5.65 6.47 7.81
C GLN A 301 4.15 6.69 7.69
N ALA A 302 3.59 6.22 6.59
CA ALA A 302 2.16 6.21 6.35
C ALA A 302 1.67 4.78 6.12
N ASN A 303 0.56 4.42 6.75
CA ASN A 303 -0.12 3.14 6.55
C ASN A 303 -1.60 3.38 6.27
N ALA A 304 -2.12 2.82 5.19
CA ALA A 304 -3.53 2.91 4.81
C ALA A 304 -4.10 1.51 4.54
N VAL A 305 -5.19 1.17 5.23
CA VAL A 305 -5.84 -0.14 5.12
C VAL A 305 -7.30 0.02 4.74
N ALA A 306 -7.69 -0.54 3.59
CA ALA A 306 -9.09 -0.64 3.16
C ALA A 306 -9.55 -2.10 3.23
N ILE A 307 -10.68 -2.37 3.91
CA ILE A 307 -11.19 -3.73 4.13
C ILE A 307 -12.67 -3.82 3.79
N ALA A 308 -13.02 -4.65 2.81
CA ALA A 308 -14.38 -5.09 2.52
C ALA A 308 -14.52 -6.60 2.74
N THR A 309 -15.75 -7.12 2.67
CA THR A 309 -15.98 -8.57 2.69
C THR A 309 -15.16 -9.27 1.61
N GLY A 310 -14.19 -10.09 2.05
CA GLY A 310 -13.33 -10.86 1.15
C GLY A 310 -12.26 -10.06 0.41
N ILE A 311 -12.05 -8.77 0.70
CA ILE A 311 -11.04 -7.95 0.03
C ILE A 311 -10.33 -7.08 1.05
N LYS A 312 -9.00 -7.05 1.02
CA LYS A 312 -8.19 -6.11 1.79
C LYS A 312 -7.08 -5.54 0.93
N VAL A 313 -6.91 -4.23 0.98
CA VAL A 313 -5.77 -3.51 0.42
C VAL A 313 -5.05 -2.84 1.58
N HIS A 314 -3.73 -2.99 1.66
CA HIS A 314 -2.87 -2.34 2.62
C HIS A 314 -1.71 -1.68 1.87
N ALA A 315 -1.68 -0.36 1.90
CA ALA A 315 -0.58 0.44 1.40
C ALA A 315 0.26 0.93 2.57
N GLN A 316 1.58 0.87 2.44
CA GLN A 316 2.52 1.31 3.45
C GLN A 316 3.71 1.99 2.78
N THR A 317 4.19 3.06 3.40
CA THR A 317 5.40 3.75 2.97
C THR A 317 6.24 4.14 4.17
N LYS A 318 7.55 4.22 3.98
CA LYS A 318 8.47 4.64 5.04
C LYS A 318 9.66 5.39 4.45
N VAL A 319 10.08 6.44 5.14
CA VAL A 319 11.33 7.18 4.93
C VAL A 319 12.12 7.11 6.23
N ASN A 320 13.34 6.60 6.20
CA ASN A 320 14.19 6.47 7.38
C ASN A 320 15.32 7.51 7.39
N ASN A 321 15.66 7.99 8.58
CA ASN A 321 16.88 8.77 8.88
C ASN A 321 17.03 10.10 8.11
N THR A 322 15.97 10.58 7.47
CA THR A 322 16.01 11.80 6.65
C THR A 322 14.64 12.46 6.60
N SER A 323 14.61 13.74 6.27
CA SER A 323 13.34 14.43 6.09
C SER A 323 12.63 13.89 4.86
N GLY A 324 11.32 13.70 4.96
CA GLY A 324 10.55 13.25 3.81
C GLY A 324 9.08 13.05 4.08
N THR A 325 8.35 12.88 2.99
CA THR A 325 6.92 12.68 2.90
C THR A 325 6.63 11.25 2.48
N SER A 326 5.86 10.57 3.32
CA SER A 326 5.32 9.24 3.11
C SER A 326 3.81 9.37 2.84
N ASP A 327 3.32 8.81 1.73
CA ASP A 327 1.92 8.90 1.32
C ASP A 327 1.36 7.52 0.93
N ALA A 328 0.37 7.04 1.69
CA ALA A 328 -0.22 5.71 1.50
C ALA A 328 -1.72 5.84 1.28
N ILE A 329 -2.24 5.26 0.19
CA ILE A 329 -3.67 5.23 -0.14
C ILE A 329 -4.09 3.81 -0.47
N ALA A 330 -5.15 3.34 0.18
CA ALA A 330 -5.79 2.06 -0.11
C ALA A 330 -7.28 2.31 -0.38
N THR A 331 -7.78 1.89 -1.54
CA THR A 331 -9.17 2.05 -1.93
C THR A 331 -9.78 0.76 -2.47
N ILE A 332 -11.11 0.65 -2.38
CA ILE A 332 -11.89 -0.44 -2.94
C ILE A 332 -13.09 0.17 -3.67
N MET A 333 -13.34 -0.25 -4.92
CA MET A 333 -14.45 0.25 -5.76
C MET A 333 -14.42 1.78 -5.94
N GLN A 334 -13.22 2.34 -6.15
CA GLN A 334 -13.00 3.75 -6.40
C GLN A 334 -12.21 3.94 -7.71
N PRO A 335 -12.23 5.16 -8.27
CA PRO A 335 -11.29 5.53 -9.32
C PRO A 335 -9.85 5.27 -8.86
N ALA A 336 -9.03 4.76 -9.76
CA ALA A 336 -7.62 4.54 -9.47
C ALA A 336 -6.88 5.86 -9.18
N ILE A 337 -5.94 5.82 -8.24
CA ILE A 337 -5.11 6.98 -7.93
C ILE A 337 -4.09 7.19 -9.05
N ALA A 338 -4.05 8.40 -9.60
CA ALA A 338 -3.13 8.74 -10.68
C ALA A 338 -1.66 8.69 -10.21
N ALA A 339 -0.77 8.19 -11.07
CA ALA A 339 0.66 8.15 -10.80
C ALA A 339 1.27 9.54 -10.51
N SER A 340 0.66 10.61 -11.03
CA SER A 340 1.06 11.99 -10.79
C SER A 340 0.88 12.43 -9.33
N SER A 341 0.05 11.75 -8.54
CA SER A 341 -0.12 12.04 -7.10
C SER A 341 1.15 11.74 -6.29
N ALA A 342 2.02 10.85 -6.77
CA ALA A 342 3.28 10.51 -6.10
C ALA A 342 4.41 11.53 -6.35
N VAL A 343 4.21 12.50 -7.26
CA VAL A 343 5.24 13.49 -7.59
C VAL A 343 5.60 14.32 -6.36
N GLY A 344 6.90 14.40 -6.08
CA GLY A 344 7.44 15.15 -4.93
C GLY A 344 7.23 14.45 -3.58
N LYS A 345 6.87 13.16 -3.57
CA LYS A 345 6.84 12.32 -2.37
C LYS A 345 8.07 11.42 -2.35
N GLU A 346 8.73 11.36 -1.20
CA GLU A 346 9.90 10.53 -0.99
C GLU A 346 9.54 9.03 -0.92
N ALA A 347 8.33 8.72 -0.46
CA ALA A 347 7.75 7.40 -0.60
C ALA A 347 6.23 7.49 -0.81
N ALA A 348 5.70 6.79 -1.81
CA ALA A 348 4.27 6.69 -2.06
C ALA A 348 3.83 5.24 -2.35
N ALA A 349 2.65 4.85 -1.90
CA ALA A 349 2.03 3.56 -2.20
C ALA A 349 0.52 3.75 -2.35
N TYR A 350 0.00 3.49 -3.53
CA TYR A 350 -1.42 3.62 -3.85
C TYR A 350 -1.94 2.27 -4.36
N GLY A 351 -2.97 1.72 -3.74
CA GLY A 351 -3.61 0.48 -4.17
C GLY A 351 -5.10 0.67 -4.33
N THR A 352 -5.64 0.34 -5.49
CA THR A 352 -7.07 0.36 -5.79
C THR A 352 -7.51 -1.06 -6.13
N ALA A 353 -8.31 -1.68 -5.28
CA ALA A 353 -8.91 -2.97 -5.58
C ALA A 353 -10.25 -2.81 -6.29
N LEU A 354 -10.51 -3.73 -7.22
CA LEU A 354 -11.65 -3.69 -8.15
C LEU A 354 -11.74 -2.32 -8.86
N PRO A 355 -10.67 -1.90 -9.58
CA PRO A 355 -10.65 -0.62 -10.28
C PRO A 355 -11.73 -0.56 -11.35
N GLN A 356 -12.15 0.65 -11.72
CA GLN A 356 -13.09 0.81 -12.83
C GLN A 356 -12.41 0.45 -14.16
N LEU A 357 -13.18 -0.11 -15.09
CA LEU A 357 -12.66 -0.52 -16.41
C LEU A 357 -12.02 0.67 -17.17
N ALA A 358 -12.57 1.88 -17.00
CA ALA A 358 -12.01 3.09 -17.60
C ALA A 358 -10.58 3.37 -17.10
N ASP A 359 -10.35 3.25 -15.79
CA ASP A 359 -9.02 3.46 -15.19
C ASP A 359 -8.02 2.41 -15.68
N VAL A 360 -8.46 1.16 -15.79
CA VAL A 360 -7.64 0.07 -16.32
C VAL A 360 -7.27 0.34 -17.78
N SER A 361 -8.24 0.77 -18.60
CA SER A 361 -7.98 1.11 -20.01
C SER A 361 -6.94 2.21 -20.11
N THR A 362 -7.07 3.30 -19.33
CA THR A 362 -6.10 4.39 -19.30
C THR A 362 -4.73 3.94 -18.80
N ALA A 363 -4.65 3.10 -17.77
CA ALA A 363 -3.39 2.56 -17.27
C ALA A 363 -2.68 1.64 -18.27
N LEU A 364 -3.42 1.01 -19.19
CA LEU A 364 -2.89 0.15 -20.25
C LEU A 364 -2.63 0.90 -21.57
N GLU A 365 -2.89 2.22 -21.63
CA GLU A 365 -2.48 3.03 -22.78
C GLU A 365 -0.94 3.04 -22.87
N GLY A 366 -0.41 2.72 -24.06
CA GLY A 366 1.04 2.56 -24.28
C GLY A 366 1.63 1.21 -23.86
N GLN A 367 0.92 0.42 -23.04
CA GLN A 367 1.41 -0.86 -22.50
C GLN A 367 1.06 -2.05 -23.40
N SER A 368 1.69 -2.14 -24.57
CA SER A 368 1.29 -3.10 -25.61
C SER A 368 1.36 -4.58 -25.16
N THR A 369 2.40 -4.92 -24.40
CA THR A 369 2.64 -6.27 -23.91
C THR A 369 1.68 -6.57 -22.78
N VAL A 370 1.61 -5.70 -21.76
CA VAL A 370 0.70 -5.92 -20.63
C VAL A 370 -0.75 -5.99 -21.09
N LYS A 371 -1.18 -5.08 -21.96
CA LYS A 371 -2.53 -5.07 -22.54
C LYS A 371 -2.86 -6.36 -23.30
N HIS A 372 -1.89 -6.95 -24.01
CA HIS A 372 -2.12 -8.23 -24.69
C HIS A 372 -2.40 -9.38 -23.72
N TYR A 373 -1.87 -9.34 -22.50
CA TYR A 373 -2.11 -10.37 -21.49
C TYR A 373 -3.31 -10.08 -20.60
N PHE A 374 -3.79 -8.84 -20.50
CA PHE A 374 -5.00 -8.47 -19.77
C PHE A 374 -6.14 -8.17 -20.75
N ASP A 375 -6.83 -9.23 -21.16
CA ASP A 375 -7.96 -9.18 -22.10
C ASP A 375 -9.19 -8.51 -21.47
N LEU A 376 -9.31 -7.19 -21.64
CA LEU A 376 -10.38 -6.37 -21.06
C LEU A 376 -11.77 -6.66 -21.63
N ASP A 377 -11.85 -7.20 -22.84
CA ASP A 377 -13.10 -7.53 -23.51
C ASP A 377 -13.50 -9.01 -23.32
N GLY A 378 -12.60 -9.82 -22.75
CA GLY A 378 -12.82 -11.25 -22.53
C GLY A 378 -13.00 -11.63 -21.07
N ASN A 379 -12.31 -12.71 -20.66
CA ASN A 379 -12.53 -13.35 -19.35
C ASN A 379 -11.61 -12.84 -18.24
N SER A 380 -10.77 -11.84 -18.51
CA SER A 380 -9.81 -11.35 -17.52
C SER A 380 -10.53 -10.60 -16.40
N GLN A 381 -10.06 -10.80 -15.18
CA GLN A 381 -10.54 -10.11 -13.99
C GLN A 381 -9.39 -9.34 -13.38
N ILE A 382 -9.47 -8.01 -13.45
CA ILE A 382 -8.51 -7.12 -12.79
C ILE A 382 -8.92 -6.98 -11.33
N TRP A 383 -7.98 -7.28 -10.43
CA TRP A 383 -8.23 -7.23 -9.00
C TRP A 383 -7.60 -6.01 -8.35
N LEU A 384 -6.42 -5.62 -8.82
CA LEU A 384 -5.62 -4.54 -8.25
C LEU A 384 -5.03 -3.69 -9.38
N LEU A 385 -5.17 -2.38 -9.24
CA LEU A 385 -4.34 -1.39 -9.93
C LEU A 385 -3.59 -0.61 -8.84
N GLY A 386 -2.27 -0.56 -8.95
CA GLY A 386 -1.40 0.03 -7.94
C GLY A 386 -0.36 0.97 -8.51
N ASN A 387 0.15 1.84 -7.66
CA ASN A 387 1.28 2.71 -7.94
C ASN A 387 2.21 2.70 -6.72
N MET A 388 3.51 2.54 -6.93
CA MET A 388 4.52 2.53 -5.89
C MET A 388 5.62 3.49 -6.29
N SER A 389 6.04 4.37 -5.39
CA SER A 389 7.10 5.33 -5.65
C SER A 389 8.07 5.44 -4.49
N VAL A 390 9.34 5.58 -4.82
CA VAL A 390 10.44 5.90 -3.89
C VAL A 390 11.31 6.96 -4.56
N LEU A 391 11.68 8.00 -3.82
CA LEU A 391 12.45 9.14 -4.32
C LEU A 391 13.33 9.72 -3.22
N ASN A 392 14.62 9.85 -3.49
CA ASN A 392 15.51 10.63 -2.66
C ASN A 392 15.44 12.11 -3.07
N THR A 393 14.93 12.97 -2.20
CA THR A 393 14.97 14.44 -2.36
C THR A 393 15.99 15.09 -1.41
N SER A 394 16.60 14.30 -0.53
CA SER A 394 17.53 14.78 0.49
C SER A 394 18.85 15.20 -0.13
N ILE A 395 19.36 16.34 0.32
CA ILE A 395 20.71 16.84 0.00
C ILE A 395 21.72 16.48 1.11
N ILE A 396 21.26 15.81 2.17
CA ILE A 396 22.11 15.40 3.28
C ILE A 396 22.93 14.20 2.83
N GLU A 397 24.24 14.25 3.08
CA GLU A 397 25.15 13.16 2.77
C GLU A 397 24.79 11.87 3.54
N GLY A 398 25.11 10.72 2.94
CA GLY A 398 24.83 9.40 3.51
C GLY A 398 23.73 8.65 2.77
N LEU A 399 23.64 7.35 3.04
CA LEU A 399 22.60 6.49 2.48
C LEU A 399 21.28 6.72 3.23
N HIS A 400 20.20 6.92 2.48
CA HIS A 400 18.85 7.02 3.00
C HIS A 400 18.01 5.85 2.48
N ASP A 401 17.09 5.36 3.32
CA ASP A 401 16.22 4.23 2.96
C ASP A 401 14.79 4.72 2.75
N TYR A 402 14.24 4.37 1.59
CA TYR A 402 12.88 4.65 1.17
C TYR A 402 12.19 3.32 0.88
N HIS A 403 10.97 3.15 1.40
CA HIS A 403 10.21 1.93 1.27
C HIS A 403 8.78 2.23 0.85
N SER A 404 8.28 1.44 -0.08
CA SER A 404 6.89 1.40 -0.52
C SER A 404 6.43 -0.05 -0.55
N MET A 405 5.25 -0.34 -0.01
CA MET A 405 4.64 -1.67 0.01
C MET A 405 3.17 -1.59 -0.37
N LEU A 406 2.74 -2.55 -1.18
CA LEU A 406 1.34 -2.87 -1.41
C LEU A 406 1.07 -4.32 -1.03
N ASN A 407 0.08 -4.54 -0.17
CA ASN A 407 -0.40 -5.86 0.21
C ASN A 407 -1.88 -5.95 -0.13
N PHE A 408 -2.22 -6.95 -0.94
CA PHE A 408 -3.56 -7.20 -1.44
C PHE A 408 -4.01 -8.61 -1.08
N ASN A 409 -5.16 -8.72 -0.44
CA ASN A 409 -5.80 -9.97 -0.12
C ASN A 409 -7.18 -10.03 -0.78
N ILE A 410 -7.49 -11.15 -1.43
CA ILE A 410 -8.78 -11.38 -2.08
C ILE A 410 -9.30 -12.79 -1.81
N ASP A 411 -10.60 -12.89 -1.54
CA ASP A 411 -11.37 -14.12 -1.60
C ASP A 411 -11.77 -14.40 -3.05
N THR A 412 -11.28 -15.51 -3.58
CA THR A 412 -11.52 -15.94 -4.95
C THR A 412 -12.75 -16.84 -5.09
N THR A 413 -13.60 -16.97 -4.06
CA THR A 413 -14.85 -17.75 -4.08
C THR A 413 -15.74 -17.45 -5.28
N SER A 414 -15.80 -16.18 -5.71
CA SER A 414 -16.66 -15.69 -6.80
C SER A 414 -16.08 -15.89 -8.20
N ILE A 415 -14.85 -16.41 -8.33
CA ILE A 415 -14.16 -16.56 -9.61
C ILE A 415 -14.61 -17.87 -10.27
N SER A 416 -15.42 -17.73 -11.33
CA SER A 416 -16.00 -18.86 -12.06
C SER A 416 -15.04 -19.51 -13.06
N ASN A 417 -14.03 -18.78 -13.54
CA ASN A 417 -13.05 -19.27 -14.51
C ASN A 417 -11.62 -18.96 -14.03
N PRO A 418 -11.02 -19.83 -13.18
CA PRO A 418 -9.66 -19.65 -12.72
C PRO A 418 -8.67 -19.86 -13.88
N GLN A 419 -7.87 -18.84 -14.19
CA GLN A 419 -6.81 -18.82 -15.19
C GLN A 419 -5.44 -18.66 -14.50
N HIS A 420 -4.55 -17.79 -14.98
CA HIS A 420 -3.27 -17.48 -14.36
C HIS A 420 -3.35 -16.21 -13.51
N VAL A 421 -2.56 -16.18 -12.44
CA VAL A 421 -2.34 -14.94 -11.69
C VAL A 421 -1.20 -14.18 -12.36
N LEU A 422 -1.54 -13.07 -13.02
CA LEU A 422 -0.56 -12.22 -13.72
C LEU A 422 -0.35 -10.92 -12.96
N ILE A 423 0.89 -10.42 -13.00
CA ILE A 423 1.24 -9.05 -12.63
C ILE A 423 1.78 -8.36 -13.88
N GLY A 424 1.25 -7.19 -14.21
CA GLY A 424 1.85 -6.28 -15.18
C GLY A 424 2.56 -5.14 -14.48
N LEU A 425 3.79 -4.85 -14.91
CA LEU A 425 4.55 -3.66 -14.55
C LEU A 425 4.33 -2.62 -15.65
N LEU A 426 3.89 -1.43 -15.25
CA LEU A 426 3.46 -0.35 -16.15
C LEU A 426 4.52 0.77 -16.16
N ASP A 427 4.64 1.47 -17.29
CA ASP A 427 5.65 2.52 -17.59
C ASP A 427 6.33 3.12 -16.36
N PRO A 428 7.61 2.78 -16.13
CA PRO A 428 8.36 3.32 -15.02
C PRO A 428 8.71 4.79 -15.31
N LEU A 429 8.54 5.64 -14.30
CA LEU A 429 9.12 6.97 -14.30
C LEU A 429 10.30 6.99 -13.34
N PHE A 430 11.50 7.07 -13.89
CA PHE A 430 12.73 7.24 -13.13
C PHE A 430 12.92 8.70 -12.69
N GLY A 431 13.59 8.90 -11.56
CA GLY A 431 13.99 10.22 -11.10
C GLY A 431 14.94 10.95 -12.06
N ASN A 432 15.18 12.24 -11.80
CA ASN A 432 15.95 13.13 -12.69
C ASN A 432 17.43 12.73 -12.84
N ASN A 433 17.95 11.94 -11.90
CA ASN A 433 19.28 11.37 -11.98
C ASN A 433 19.16 9.86 -12.17
N SER A 434 20.05 9.26 -12.97
CA SER A 434 20.21 7.80 -13.06
C SER A 434 20.22 7.25 -11.64
N PHE A 435 19.27 6.37 -11.31
CA PHE A 435 18.80 6.08 -9.95
C PHE A 435 19.88 5.53 -9.00
N LEU A 436 21.09 5.23 -9.49
CA LEU A 436 22.20 4.62 -8.78
C LEU A 436 23.53 5.14 -9.39
N ASN A 437 24.26 6.03 -8.73
CA ASN A 437 25.57 6.52 -9.24
C ASN A 437 26.72 6.35 -8.24
N GLY A 438 26.42 5.94 -7.02
CA GLY A 438 27.35 5.83 -5.91
C GLY A 438 27.61 4.39 -5.47
N ASN A 439 28.62 4.25 -4.60
CA ASN A 439 28.89 3.01 -3.89
C ASN A 439 27.80 2.79 -2.83
N GLY A 440 27.09 1.67 -2.90
CA GLY A 440 26.07 1.28 -1.91
C GLY A 440 24.63 1.68 -2.29
N ASP A 441 24.43 2.36 -3.43
CA ASP A 441 23.09 2.57 -3.95
C ASP A 441 22.46 1.23 -4.37
N SER A 442 21.22 0.97 -3.97
CA SER A 442 20.47 -0.20 -4.41
C SER A 442 18.97 0.07 -4.57
N LEU A 443 18.38 -0.55 -5.59
CA LEU A 443 16.95 -0.59 -5.82
C LEU A 443 16.51 -2.05 -5.76
N THR A 444 15.57 -2.37 -4.88
CA THR A 444 15.04 -3.73 -4.73
C THR A 444 13.54 -3.73 -4.98
N PHE A 445 13.10 -4.58 -5.92
CA PHE A 445 11.70 -4.91 -6.09
C PHE A 445 11.47 -6.37 -5.74
N SER A 446 10.49 -6.64 -4.90
CA SER A 446 10.09 -8.01 -4.58
C SER A 446 8.59 -8.17 -4.67
N TYR A 447 8.17 -9.39 -5.01
CA TYR A 447 6.80 -9.81 -4.85
C TYR A 447 6.73 -11.14 -4.11
N SER A 448 5.61 -11.36 -3.44
CA SER A 448 5.22 -12.66 -2.93
C SER A 448 3.74 -12.90 -3.16
N ILE A 449 3.42 -14.15 -3.47
CA ILE A 449 2.07 -14.68 -3.55
C ILE A 449 1.96 -15.82 -2.55
N SER A 450 0.92 -15.77 -1.75
CA SER A 450 0.64 -16.77 -0.74
C SER A 450 -0.83 -17.15 -0.79
N GLY A 451 -1.09 -18.45 -0.71
CA GLY A 451 -2.41 -19.02 -0.70
C GLY A 451 -2.38 -20.38 0.00
N ALA A 452 -3.54 -21.02 0.08
CA ALA A 452 -3.67 -22.32 0.74
C ALA A 452 -2.87 -23.44 0.05
N GLY A 453 -2.70 -23.36 -1.27
CA GLY A 453 -2.07 -24.41 -2.08
C GLY A 453 -0.57 -24.25 -2.27
N ALA A 454 -0.07 -23.01 -2.31
CA ALA A 454 1.34 -22.72 -2.58
C ALA A 454 1.73 -21.31 -2.15
N ASN A 455 3.02 -21.12 -1.91
CA ASN A 455 3.65 -19.81 -1.73
C ASN A 455 4.77 -19.66 -2.77
N ARG A 456 4.88 -18.49 -3.40
CA ARG A 456 6.00 -18.13 -4.27
C ARG A 456 6.45 -16.72 -3.93
N SER A 457 7.74 -16.47 -4.05
CA SER A 457 8.30 -15.13 -3.91
C SER A 457 9.49 -14.97 -4.84
N LYS A 458 9.77 -13.74 -5.22
CA LYS A 458 10.95 -13.39 -6.00
C LYS A 458 11.39 -11.97 -5.67
N THR A 459 12.71 -11.80 -5.62
CA THR A 459 13.37 -10.52 -5.37
C THR A 459 14.30 -10.21 -6.54
N TYR A 460 14.25 -8.96 -6.99
CA TYR A 460 15.11 -8.39 -8.01
C TYR A 460 15.83 -7.21 -7.37
N ALA A 461 17.17 -7.26 -7.36
CA ALA A 461 18.00 -6.19 -6.84
C ALA A 461 18.84 -5.62 -7.98
N PHE A 462 18.86 -4.29 -8.06
CA PHE A 462 19.60 -3.53 -9.07
C PHE A 462 20.58 -2.63 -8.34
N ASN A 463 21.84 -2.63 -8.79
CA ASN A 463 22.87 -1.70 -8.35
C ASN A 463 23.23 -0.72 -9.48
N SER A 464 24.19 0.18 -9.25
CA SER A 464 24.60 1.20 -10.23
C SER A 464 25.07 0.67 -11.57
N ALA A 465 25.55 -0.58 -11.65
CA ALA A 465 25.91 -1.23 -12.91
C ALA A 465 24.69 -1.70 -13.72
N ASP A 466 23.54 -1.91 -13.06
CA ASP A 466 22.35 -2.54 -13.63
C ASP A 466 21.27 -1.50 -14.06
N ALA A 467 21.67 -0.24 -14.23
CA ALA A 467 20.71 0.85 -14.42
C ALA A 467 19.80 0.66 -15.66
N ASN A 468 20.39 0.21 -16.77
CA ASN A 468 19.65 -0.10 -18.00
C ASN A 468 18.77 -1.34 -17.83
N ASP A 469 19.27 -2.36 -17.13
CA ASP A 469 18.54 -3.61 -16.90
C ASP A 469 17.29 -3.38 -16.03
N ALA A 470 17.34 -2.45 -15.09
CA ALA A 470 16.14 -2.08 -14.32
C ALA A 470 15.11 -1.35 -15.19
N ALA A 471 15.55 -0.42 -16.05
CA ALA A 471 14.66 0.27 -16.99
C ALA A 471 13.94 -0.72 -17.92
N ASP A 472 14.67 -1.69 -18.47
CA ASP A 472 14.10 -2.76 -19.30
C ASP A 472 13.23 -3.73 -18.48
N PHE A 473 13.53 -3.93 -17.20
CA PHE A 473 12.74 -4.81 -16.34
C PHE A 473 11.37 -4.24 -16.00
N PHE A 474 11.29 -2.95 -15.67
CA PHE A 474 10.03 -2.33 -15.24
C PHE A 474 9.13 -1.86 -16.40
N SER A 475 9.65 -1.80 -17.62
CA SER A 475 8.92 -1.34 -18.80
C SER A 475 8.05 -2.45 -19.43
N ASP A 476 6.72 -2.26 -19.44
CA ASP A 476 5.73 -3.10 -20.15
C ASP A 476 5.92 -4.61 -19.93
N ARG A 477 6.17 -5.01 -18.68
CA ARG A 477 6.58 -6.39 -18.35
C ARG A 477 5.49 -7.19 -17.65
N ILE A 478 5.30 -8.43 -18.08
CA ILE A 478 4.43 -9.41 -17.39
C ILE A 478 5.25 -10.37 -16.53
N LEU A 479 4.74 -10.62 -15.31
CA LEU A 479 5.17 -11.67 -14.42
C LEU A 479 4.01 -12.67 -14.29
N ASP A 480 4.18 -13.86 -14.86
CA ASP A 480 3.24 -14.97 -14.67
C ASP A 480 3.58 -15.73 -13.39
N LEU A 481 2.67 -15.69 -12.42
CA LEU A 481 2.84 -16.39 -11.15
C LEU A 481 2.36 -17.84 -11.23
N GLY A 482 1.69 -18.23 -12.32
CA GLY A 482 1.14 -19.56 -12.55
C GLY A 482 -0.39 -19.63 -12.38
N PRO A 483 -0.97 -20.82 -12.55
CA PRO A 483 -2.41 -21.01 -12.49
C PRO A 483 -2.97 -20.73 -11.09
N LEU A 484 -4.10 -20.02 -11.02
CA LEU A 484 -4.79 -19.68 -9.77
C LEU A 484 -5.13 -20.92 -8.94
N SER A 485 -5.51 -22.01 -9.60
CA SER A 485 -5.81 -23.30 -8.96
C SER A 485 -4.62 -23.90 -8.19
N GLY A 486 -3.39 -23.46 -8.46
CA GLY A 486 -2.20 -23.83 -7.69
C GLY A 486 -2.09 -23.10 -6.34
N PHE A 487 -2.80 -21.98 -6.17
CA PHE A 487 -2.73 -21.16 -4.96
C PHE A 487 -3.95 -21.31 -4.05
N VAL A 488 -5.11 -21.62 -4.61
CA VAL A 488 -6.37 -21.72 -3.86
C VAL A 488 -6.86 -23.17 -3.77
N THR A 489 -7.50 -23.52 -2.67
CA THR A 489 -8.08 -24.85 -2.45
C THR A 489 -9.59 -24.76 -2.28
N SER A 490 -10.30 -25.88 -2.31
CA SER A 490 -11.75 -25.91 -2.06
C SER A 490 -12.13 -25.32 -0.70
N ASN A 491 -11.25 -25.44 0.30
CA ASN A 491 -11.51 -25.07 1.69
C ASN A 491 -10.92 -23.70 2.08
N ASN A 492 -9.97 -23.18 1.31
CA ASN A 492 -9.40 -21.86 1.53
C ASN A 492 -9.10 -21.20 0.18
N LYS A 493 -9.89 -20.18 -0.12
CA LYS A 493 -9.91 -19.44 -1.39
C LYS A 493 -9.29 -18.04 -1.29
N TYR A 494 -8.61 -17.75 -0.19
CA TYR A 494 -7.89 -16.50 -0.03
C TYR A 494 -6.55 -16.53 -0.76
N LEU A 495 -6.30 -15.48 -1.52
CA LEU A 495 -5.03 -15.19 -2.16
C LEU A 495 -4.46 -13.90 -1.57
N ASN A 496 -3.18 -13.89 -1.24
CA ASN A 496 -2.47 -12.74 -0.69
C ASN A 496 -1.24 -12.42 -1.56
N LEU A 497 -1.24 -11.23 -2.17
CA LEU A 497 -0.18 -10.67 -2.98
C LEU A 497 0.51 -9.54 -2.19
N VAL A 498 1.83 -9.57 -2.08
CA VAL A 498 2.61 -8.50 -1.45
C VAL A 498 3.69 -8.04 -2.41
N PHE A 499 3.80 -6.74 -2.60
CA PHE A 499 4.81 -6.07 -3.41
C PHE A 499 5.61 -5.14 -2.51
N ASN A 500 6.93 -5.17 -2.62
CA ASN A 500 7.82 -4.23 -1.94
C ASN A 500 8.74 -3.56 -2.95
N LEU A 501 8.94 -2.26 -2.76
CA LEU A 501 9.89 -1.44 -3.49
C LEU A 501 10.74 -0.70 -2.46
N ASP A 502 12.03 -1.01 -2.45
CA ASP A 502 13.02 -0.44 -1.55
C ASP A 502 14.07 0.30 -2.37
N LEU A 503 14.40 1.52 -1.96
CA LEU A 503 15.51 2.29 -2.49
C LEU A 503 16.41 2.69 -1.33
N GLN A 504 17.68 2.31 -1.44
CA GLN A 504 18.74 2.82 -0.59
C GLN A 504 19.66 3.65 -1.46
N THR A 505 19.78 4.95 -1.20
CA THR A 505 20.66 5.81 -2.00
C THR A 505 21.08 7.07 -1.28
N SER A 506 22.25 7.59 -1.65
CA SER A 506 22.70 8.94 -1.27
C SER A 506 22.46 10.00 -2.34
N LEU A 507 22.01 9.61 -3.54
CA LEU A 507 21.90 10.51 -4.68
C LEU A 507 20.57 11.26 -4.68
N THR A 508 20.61 12.57 -4.47
CA THR A 508 19.44 13.44 -4.63
C THR A 508 18.87 13.30 -6.04
N GLY A 509 17.55 13.15 -6.15
CA GLY A 509 16.82 12.97 -7.40
C GLY A 509 16.78 11.53 -7.91
N ALA A 510 17.44 10.56 -7.26
CA ALA A 510 17.29 9.15 -7.58
C ALA A 510 15.92 8.63 -7.10
N GLY A 511 15.24 7.85 -7.94
CA GLY A 511 13.93 7.31 -7.59
C GLY A 511 13.30 6.49 -8.71
N LEU A 512 12.22 5.81 -8.36
CA LEU A 512 11.36 5.07 -9.28
C LEU A 512 9.91 5.27 -8.85
N ASN A 513 9.06 5.64 -9.80
CA ASN A 513 7.62 5.54 -9.72
C ASN A 513 7.16 4.45 -10.69
N LEU A 514 6.49 3.44 -10.16
CA LEU A 514 6.11 2.20 -10.83
C LEU A 514 4.60 2.01 -10.74
N GLY A 515 3.93 1.91 -11.90
CA GLY A 515 2.57 1.40 -11.96
C GLY A 515 2.57 -0.13 -11.96
N LEU A 516 1.55 -0.74 -11.37
CA LEU A 516 1.34 -2.18 -11.41
C LEU A 516 -0.13 -2.54 -11.58
N ILE A 517 -0.40 -3.64 -12.26
CA ILE A 517 -1.74 -4.24 -12.39
C ILE A 517 -1.66 -5.72 -12.02
N ALA A 518 -2.64 -6.25 -11.31
CA ALA A 518 -2.71 -7.68 -11.01
C ALA A 518 -4.13 -8.21 -11.18
N GLY A 519 -4.22 -9.46 -11.65
CA GLY A 519 -5.51 -10.08 -11.92
C GLY A 519 -5.42 -11.55 -12.32
N ASN A 520 -6.59 -12.14 -12.50
CA ASN A 520 -6.79 -13.44 -13.12
C ASN A 520 -6.96 -13.26 -14.61
N SER A 521 -6.02 -13.77 -15.40
CA SER A 521 -6.03 -13.58 -16.85
C SER A 521 -5.45 -14.79 -17.60
N SER A 522 -5.78 -14.90 -18.89
CA SER A 522 -5.21 -15.90 -19.80
C SER A 522 -3.93 -15.42 -20.47
N LEU A 523 -2.94 -16.31 -20.53
CA LEU A 523 -1.74 -16.10 -21.34
C LEU A 523 -2.13 -15.95 -22.82
N GLY A 524 -1.79 -14.80 -23.42
CA GLY A 524 -2.01 -14.51 -24.83
C GLY A 524 -3.48 -14.38 -25.27
N GLY A 525 -4.41 -14.21 -24.32
CA GLY A 525 -5.85 -14.13 -24.62
C GLY A 525 -6.31 -12.76 -25.13
N GLY A 526 -5.58 -11.69 -24.84
CA GLY A 526 -5.98 -10.35 -25.26
C GLY A 526 -5.95 -10.21 -26.77
N SER A 527 -6.92 -9.45 -27.30
CA SER A 527 -6.98 -9.11 -28.72
C SER A 527 -5.62 -8.57 -29.15
N VAL A 528 -4.84 -9.41 -29.83
CA VAL A 528 -3.59 -8.98 -30.45
C VAL A 528 -4.02 -7.89 -31.42
N ALA A 529 -3.56 -6.66 -31.20
CA ALA A 529 -3.75 -5.60 -32.19
C ALA A 529 -3.36 -6.23 -33.53
N PRO A 530 -4.24 -6.24 -34.55
CA PRO A 530 -4.00 -6.99 -35.76
C PRO A 530 -2.59 -6.65 -36.20
N VAL A 531 -1.67 -7.61 -36.06
CA VAL A 531 -0.28 -7.39 -36.47
C VAL A 531 -0.44 -6.97 -37.91
N PRO A 532 0.00 -5.76 -38.32
CA PRO A 532 -0.17 -5.34 -39.68
C PRO A 532 0.47 -6.45 -40.49
N LEU A 533 -0.36 -7.30 -41.11
CA LEU A 533 0.12 -8.33 -42.00
C LEU A 533 1.04 -7.54 -42.91
N PRO A 534 2.35 -7.85 -43.00
CA PRO A 534 3.25 -7.09 -43.84
C PRO A 534 2.51 -6.97 -45.16
N GLY A 535 2.05 -5.74 -45.47
CA GLY A 535 0.92 -5.57 -46.39
C GLY A 535 1.23 -6.40 -47.60
N SER A 536 0.27 -7.11 -48.20
CA SER A 536 0.57 -8.10 -49.26
C SER A 536 1.59 -7.62 -50.32
N PHE A 537 1.72 -6.30 -50.52
CA PHE A 537 2.84 -5.59 -51.13
C PHE A 537 4.28 -5.87 -50.62
N TRP A 538 4.57 -5.98 -49.32
CA TRP A 538 5.87 -6.33 -48.74
C TRP A 538 6.22 -7.81 -48.95
N LEU A 539 5.25 -8.72 -48.79
CA LEU A 539 5.42 -10.14 -49.14
C LEU A 539 5.64 -10.32 -50.64
N LEU A 540 4.87 -9.61 -51.47
CA LEU A 540 5.05 -9.61 -52.92
C LEU A 540 6.39 -8.95 -53.33
N GLY A 541 6.76 -7.83 -52.70
CA GLY A 541 7.99 -7.10 -52.97
C GLY A 541 9.25 -7.87 -52.59
N SER A 542 9.23 -8.58 -51.46
CA SER A 542 10.33 -9.46 -51.06
C SER A 542 10.44 -10.70 -51.95
N ALA A 543 9.31 -11.28 -52.39
CA ALA A 543 9.32 -12.36 -53.38
C ALA A 543 9.87 -11.90 -54.75
N ILE A 544 9.48 -10.72 -55.23
CA ILE A 544 9.98 -10.15 -56.50
C ILE A 544 11.48 -9.80 -56.40
N ALA A 545 11.91 -9.20 -55.28
CA ALA A 545 13.31 -8.90 -55.04
C ALA A 545 14.16 -10.19 -55.00
N GLY A 546 13.68 -11.23 -54.31
CA GLY A 546 14.31 -12.55 -54.26
C GLY A 546 14.45 -13.18 -55.66
N MET A 547 13.42 -13.11 -56.50
CA MET A 547 13.50 -13.58 -57.89
C MET A 547 14.50 -12.78 -58.75
N GLY A 548 14.64 -11.48 -58.51
CA GLY A 548 15.64 -10.63 -59.18
C GLY A 548 17.09 -11.02 -58.88
N PHE A 549 17.38 -11.50 -57.66
CA PHE A 549 18.72 -11.93 -57.27
C PHE A 549 19.07 -13.35 -57.74
N ILE A 550 18.09 -14.25 -57.86
CA ILE A 550 18.32 -15.62 -58.34
C ILE A 550 18.64 -15.63 -59.85
N ASN A 551 18.01 -14.76 -60.65
CA ASN A 551 18.25 -14.70 -62.09
C ASN A 551 19.61 -14.11 -62.50
N ARG A 552 20.35 -13.44 -61.60
CA ARG A 552 21.69 -12.90 -61.92
C ARG A 552 22.83 -13.93 -61.81
N ARG A 553 22.61 -15.10 -61.22
CA ARG A 553 23.67 -16.13 -61.07
C ARG A 553 23.79 -17.11 -62.25
N TYR A 554 22.84 -17.13 -63.19
CA TYR A 554 22.88 -18.08 -64.33
C TYR A 554 23.42 -17.51 -65.66
N LEU A 555 23.87 -16.25 -65.71
CA LEU A 555 24.20 -15.57 -66.98
C LEU A 555 25.68 -15.22 -67.21
N ARG A 556 26.62 -15.84 -66.49
CA ARG A 556 28.06 -15.70 -66.79
C ARG A 556 28.82 -17.02 -66.69
N LEU A 557 28.65 -17.87 -67.72
CA LEU A 557 29.64 -18.90 -68.07
C LEU A 557 30.69 -18.27 -69.01
N PRO A 558 31.98 -18.25 -68.67
CA PRO A 558 33.03 -17.85 -69.59
C PRO A 558 33.38 -19.04 -70.50
N TRP A 559 32.88 -19.02 -71.74
CA TRP A 559 33.39 -19.87 -72.81
C TRP A 559 34.77 -19.35 -73.24
N LYS A 560 35.84 -19.94 -72.68
CA LYS A 560 37.18 -19.94 -73.28
C LYS A 560 37.74 -21.35 -73.25
N VAL A 561 37.41 -22.14 -74.26
CA VAL A 561 38.08 -23.40 -74.56
C VAL A 561 39.40 -23.06 -75.27
N LYS A 562 40.52 -23.28 -74.59
CA LYS A 562 41.87 -23.16 -75.15
C LYS A 562 42.35 -24.57 -75.51
N LEU A 563 42.21 -24.96 -76.78
CA LEU A 563 42.77 -26.19 -77.32
C LEU A 563 44.31 -26.11 -77.26
N ARG A 564 44.93 -26.95 -76.43
CA ARG A 564 46.36 -27.25 -76.49
C ARG A 564 46.55 -28.53 -77.28
N THR A 565 47.15 -28.40 -78.45
CA THR A 565 47.85 -29.46 -79.18
C THR A 565 49.10 -29.84 -78.38
N SER A 566 49.24 -31.12 -78.00
CA SER A 566 50.54 -31.70 -77.65
C SER A 566 50.88 -32.79 -78.64
N LEU A 567 51.84 -32.47 -79.51
CA LEU A 567 52.67 -33.40 -80.25
C LEU A 567 53.44 -34.29 -79.25
N TYR A 568 53.41 -35.60 -79.43
CA TYR A 568 54.50 -36.50 -79.04
C TYR A 568 54.55 -37.66 -80.04
N GLN A 569 55.57 -37.64 -80.89
CA GLN A 569 56.09 -38.80 -81.61
C GLN A 569 57.61 -38.78 -81.42
N VAL A 570 58.14 -39.90 -80.91
CA VAL A 570 59.48 -40.42 -81.18
C VAL A 570 59.28 -41.61 -82.10
#